data_AF-A0A2R6AS96-F1
#
_entry.id   AF-A0A2R6AS96-F1
#
_cell.length_a   1.000
_cell.length_b   1.000
_cell.length_c   1.000
_cell.angle_alpha   90.00
_cell.angle_beta   90.00
_cell.angle_gamma   90.00
#
_symmetry.space_group_name_H-M   'P 1'
#
loop_
_entity.id
_entity.type
_entity.pdbx_description
1 polymer ?
#
loop_
_entity_poly.entity_id
_entity_poly.type
_entity_poly.pdbx_seq_one_letter_code
_entity_poly.pdbx_strand_id
1 'polypeptide(L)' 'MSQDEFSTILNLIANPVRRLVLKSLSREPDYALRLSKELGFDQQLVSKHLEILEKAVFLRPTLKLVVVAQVGKFTP' A
#
# COMPACT_ATOMS: atom_id res chain seq x y z
N MET A 1 11.71 6.01 17.52
CA MET A 1 11.74 5.12 16.35
C MET A 1 12.99 4.28 16.46
N SER A 2 12.88 2.95 16.53
CA SER A 2 14.01 2.03 16.56
C SER A 2 14.71 1.95 15.19
N GLN A 3 15.95 1.47 15.15
CA GLN A 3 16.70 1.26 13.91
C GLN A 3 16.00 0.29 12.96
N ASP A 4 15.35 -0.74 13.51
CA ASP A 4 14.62 -1.74 12.73
C ASP A 4 13.37 -1.15 12.06
N GLU A 5 12.69 -0.24 12.77
CA GLU A 5 11.52 0.47 12.24
C GLU A 5 11.89 1.41 11.10
N PHE A 6 13.01 2.13 11.22
CA PHE A 6 13.52 2.98 10.15
C PHE A 6 13.87 2.16 8.90
N SER A 7 14.61 1.07 9.10
CA SER A 7 15.02 0.16 8.04
C SER A 7 13.80 -0.45 7.33
N THR A 8 12.76 -0.82 8.09
CA THR A 8 11.50 -1.33 7.55
C THR A 8 10.81 -0.31 6.64
N ILE A 9 10.70 0.94 7.08
CA ILE A 9 10.10 2.03 6.29
C ILE A 9 10.92 2.27 5.01
N LEU A 10 12.24 2.34 5.11
CA LEU A 10 13.12 2.51 3.95
C LEU A 10 12.93 1.37 2.93
N ASN A 11 12.86 0.12 3.39
CA ASN A 11 12.63 -1.04 2.53
C ASN A 11 11.26 -1.01 1.83
N LEU A 12 10.23 -0.49 2.50
CA LEU A 12 8.90 -0.30 1.90
C LEU A 12 8.94 0.72 0.76
N ILE A 13 9.53 1.89 0.98
CA ILE A 13 9.56 2.96 -0.03
C ILE A 13 10.65 2.78 -1.09
N ALA A 14 11.62 1.88 -0.89
CA ALA A 14 12.70 1.65 -1.85
C ALA A 14 12.20 1.14 -3.20
N ASN A 15 11.09 0.39 -3.23
CA ASN A 15 10.53 -0.12 -4.48
C ASN A 15 9.76 0.99 -5.25
N PRO A 16 10.08 1.21 -6.54
CA PRO A 16 9.47 2.28 -7.32
C PRO A 16 7.96 2.10 -7.53
N VAL A 17 7.48 0.88 -7.74
CA VAL A 17 6.04 0.59 -7.91
C VAL A 17 5.29 0.89 -6.62
N ARG A 18 5.83 0.49 -5.46
CA ARG A 18 5.24 0.85 -4.15
C ARG A 18 5.15 2.36 -3.95
N ARG A 19 6.14 3.14 -4.38
CA ARG A 19 6.06 4.61 -4.28
C ARG A 19 4.94 5.19 -5.12
N LEU A 20 4.72 4.65 -6.32
CA LEU A 20 3.63 5.09 -7.20
C LEU A 20 2.27 4.73 -6.60
N VAL A 21 2.12 3.51 -6.09
CA VAL A 21 0.90 3.07 -5.37
C VAL A 21 0.64 3.97 -4.15
N LEU A 22 1.66 4.20 -3.31
CA LEU A 22 1.56 5.09 -2.14
C LEU A 22 1.21 6.52 -2.55
N LYS A 23 1.77 7.03 -3.65
CA LYS A 23 1.47 8.37 -4.17
C LYS A 23 0.01 8.49 -4.61
N SER A 24 -0.54 7.47 -5.29
CA SER A 24 -1.96 7.48 -5.68
C SER A 24 -2.86 7.40 -4.43
N LEU A 25 -2.59 6.46 -3.52
CA LEU A 25 -3.33 6.32 -2.25
C LEU A 25 -3.25 7.54 -1.33
N SER A 26 -2.18 8.34 -1.41
CA SER A 26 -2.05 9.59 -0.65
C SER A 26 -3.02 10.69 -1.10
N ARG A 27 -3.56 10.57 -2.33
CA ARG A 27 -4.54 11.51 -2.88
C ARG A 27 -5.96 11.06 -2.54
N GLU A 28 -6.27 9.80 -2.79
CA GLU A 28 -7.55 9.19 -2.48
C GLU A 28 -7.41 7.66 -2.26
N PRO A 29 -8.22 7.05 -1.37
CA PRO A 29 -8.29 5.59 -1.27
C PRO A 29 -8.69 4.98 -2.62
N ASP A 30 -8.04 3.90 -3.03
CA ASP A 30 -8.35 3.23 -4.29
C ASP A 30 -8.12 1.71 -4.26
N TYR A 31 -8.75 0.98 -5.20
CA TYR A 31 -8.69 -0.47 -5.31
C TYR A 31 -7.70 -0.92 -6.40
N ALA A 32 -7.17 -2.14 -6.25
CA ALA A 32 -6.08 -2.68 -7.07
C ALA A 32 -6.31 -2.56 -8.59
N LEU A 33 -7.53 -2.83 -9.06
CA LEU A 33 -7.88 -2.76 -10.49
C LEU A 33 -7.86 -1.32 -11.03
N ARG A 34 -8.26 -0.32 -10.25
CA ARG A 34 -8.23 1.08 -10.71
C ARG A 34 -6.81 1.62 -10.67
N LEU A 35 -6.05 1.29 -9.64
CA LEU A 35 -4.62 1.58 -9.55
C LEU A 35 -3.82 0.91 -10.67
N SER A 36 -4.14 -0.34 -11.03
CA SER A 36 -3.45 -1.02 -12.13
C SER A 36 -3.70 -0.35 -13.47
N LYS A 37 -4.95 0.12 -13.71
CA LYS A 37 -5.30 0.90 -14.90
C LYS A 37 -4.64 2.28 -14.91
N GLU A 38 -4.65 3.00 -13.80
CA GLU A 38 -4.04 4.33 -13.67
C GLU A 38 -2.53 4.27 -13.89
N LEU A 39 -1.86 3.30 -13.25
CA LEU A 39 -0.40 3.20 -13.22
C LEU A 39 0.17 2.40 -14.40
N GLY A 40 -0.67 1.78 -15.23
CA GLY A 40 -0.23 0.96 -16.37
C GLY A 40 0.50 -0.32 -15.95
N PHE A 41 0.19 -0.85 -14.77
CA PHE A 41 0.77 -2.10 -14.26
C PHE A 41 -0.22 -3.26 -14.34
N ASP A 42 0.32 -4.47 -14.28
CA ASP A 42 -0.50 -5.66 -14.08
C ASP A 42 -1.23 -5.61 -12.72
N GLN A 43 -2.48 -6.06 -12.70
CA GLN A 43 -3.31 -6.02 -11.49
C GLN A 43 -2.73 -6.88 -10.36
N GLN A 44 -2.13 -8.04 -10.66
CA GLN A 44 -1.53 -8.92 -9.64
C GLN A 44 -0.29 -8.26 -9.02
N LEU A 45 0.50 -7.55 -9.83
CA LEU A 45 1.63 -6.77 -9.33
C LEU A 45 1.18 -5.70 -8.34
N VAL A 46 0.13 -4.95 -8.68
CA VAL A 46 -0.44 -3.92 -7.79
C VAL A 46 -1.03 -4.53 -6.53
N SER A 47 -1.81 -5.61 -6.64
CA SER A 47 -2.37 -6.34 -5.49
C SER A 47 -1.28 -6.81 -4.52
N LYS A 48 -0.20 -7.40 -5.04
CA LYS A 48 0.94 -7.84 -4.23
C LYS A 48 1.59 -6.69 -3.47
N HIS A 49 1.69 -5.51 -4.09
CA HIS A 49 2.22 -4.33 -3.43
C HIS A 49 1.29 -3.80 -2.35
N LEU A 50 -0.02 -3.79 -2.58
CA LEU A 50 -1.01 -3.41 -1.57
C LEU A 50 -0.95 -4.33 -0.35
N GLU A 51 -0.86 -5.66 -0.54
CA GLU A 51 -0.71 -6.62 0.56
C GLU A 51 0.54 -6.37 1.42
N ILE A 52 1.67 -6.02 0.78
CA ILE A 52 2.92 -5.69 1.48
C ILE A 52 2.75 -4.41 2.31
N LEU A 53 2.11 -3.39 1.73
CA LEU A 53 1.86 -2.11 2.41
C LEU A 53 0.90 -2.28 3.58
N GLU A 54 -0.16 -3.06 3.40
CA GLU A 54 -1.13 -3.38 4.46
C GLU A 54 -0.45 -4.11 5.63
N LYS A 55 0.31 -5.18 5.35
CA LYS A 55 1.06 -5.91 6.40
C LYS A 55 2.03 -5.02 7.16
N ALA A 56 2.66 -4.06 6.49
CA ALA A 56 3.54 -3.09 7.14
C ALA A 56 2.80 -2.11 8.06
N VAL A 57 1.57 -1.71 7.70
CA VAL A 57 0.70 -0.89 8.54
C VAL A 57 0.19 -1.66 9.75
N PHE A 58 -0.11 -2.96 9.61
CA PHE A 58 -0.49 -3.80 10.74
C PHE A 58 0.63 -3.94 11.80
N LEU A 59 1.91 -3.90 11.39
CA LEU A 59 3.04 -3.85 12.33
C LEU A 59 3.14 -2.51 13.07
N ARG A 60 2.46 -1.45 12.59
CA ARG A 60 2.56 -0.07 13.08
C ARG A 60 1.22 0.68 12.92
N PRO A 61 0.30 0.58 13.90
CA PRO A 61 -1.03 1.20 13.82
C PRO A 61 -1.03 2.74 13.75
N THR A 62 0.10 3.39 14.04
CA THR A 62 0.27 4.86 13.91
C THR A 62 0.45 5.32 12.47
N LEU A 63 0.86 4.43 11.57
CA LEU A 63 0.84 4.68 10.13
C LEU A 63 -0.61 4.49 9.66
N LYS A 64 -1.46 5.49 9.86
CA LYS A 64 -2.73 5.60 9.12
C LYS A 64 -2.45 5.92 7.66
N LEU A 65 -1.74 5.03 6.97
CA LEU A 65 -1.75 4.99 5.53
C LEU A 65 -3.14 4.49 5.16
N VAL A 66 -3.81 5.27 4.31
CA VAL A 66 -5.12 4.97 3.74
C VAL A 66 -4.97 3.73 2.83
N VAL A 67 -4.76 2.58 3.45
CA VAL A 67 -4.78 1.26 2.83
C VAL A 67 -6.03 0.59 3.36
N VAL A 68 -7.18 1.20 3.07
CA VAL A 68 -8.46 0.49 3.09
C VAL A 68 -8.77 0.17 1.63
N ALA A 69 -7.89 -0.62 1.01
CA ALA A 69 -8.19 -1.25 -0.26
C ALA A 69 -9.06 -2.46 0.08
N GLN A 70 -10.38 -2.26 0.06
CA GLN A 70 -11.37 -3.29 0.37
C GLN A 70 -11.11 -4.55 -0.47
N VAL A 71 -10.62 -5.61 0.19
CA VAL A 71 -10.92 -6.98 -0.22
C VAL A 71 -12.34 -7.28 0.26
N GLY A 72 -13.33 -6.82 -0.49
CA GLY A 72 -14.64 -7.46 -0.62
C GLY A 72 -15.43 -7.94 0.62
N LYS A 73 -15.26 -7.41 1.83
CA LYS A 73 -16.16 -7.69 2.97
C LYS A 73 -16.30 -6.49 3.90
N PHE A 74 -17.29 -5.65 3.60
CA PHE A 74 -17.97 -4.86 4.63
C PHE A 74 -19.33 -5.55 4.83
N THR A 75 -19.43 -6.40 5.85
CA THR A 75 -20.72 -6.64 6.49
C THR A 75 -20.96 -5.52 7.49
N PRO A 76 -22.21 -5.03 7.61
CA PRO A 76 -22.56 -3.75 8.22
C PRO A 76 -22.18 -3.62 9.70
#